data_AF-A0A1B9L8A3-F1
#
_entry.id   AF-A0A1B9L8A3-F1
#
_cell.length_a   1.000
_cell.length_b   1.000
_cell.length_c   1.000
_cell.angle_alpha   90.00
_cell.angle_beta   90.00
_cell.angle_gamma   90.00
#
_symmetry.space_group_name_H-M   'P 1'
#
loop_
_entity.id
_entity.type
_entity.pdbx_description
1 polymer ?
#
loop_
_entity_poly.entity_id
_entity_poly.type
_entity_poly.pdbx_seq_one_letter_code
_entity_poly.pdbx_strand_id
1 'polypeptide(L)'
;MNGLIQIVMALAIVLILLLFLELLVILVASLKSKAIIRQINAGKISDHKLTHQYNNFKKWKDNKLVAILMAGIAYKFYIKMQNILFEAYKQGMIKRNLPL
;
A
#
# COMPACT_ATOMS: atom_id res chain seq x y z
N MET A 1 -19.33 37.72 8.42
CA MET A 1 -18.16 36.84 8.19
C MET A 1 -18.47 36.02 6.94
N ASN A 2 -17.84 36.35 5.80
CA ASN A 2 -18.31 35.95 4.45
C ASN A 2 -18.31 34.43 4.26
N GLY A 3 -19.41 33.85 3.78
CA GLY A 3 -19.56 32.40 3.58
C GLY A 3 -18.47 31.75 2.71
N LEU A 4 -17.80 32.53 1.85
CA LEU A 4 -16.63 32.12 1.10
C LEU A 4 -15.45 31.70 2.01
N ILE A 5 -15.21 32.43 3.11
CA ILE A 5 -14.16 32.10 4.08
C ILE A 5 -14.47 30.77 4.78
N GLN A 6 -15.74 30.53 5.13
CA GLN A 6 -16.16 29.27 5.74
C GLN A 6 -15.97 28.06 4.79
N ILE A 7 -16.31 28.22 3.51
CA ILE A 7 -16.11 27.17 2.50
C ILE A 7 -14.61 26.86 2.33
N VAL A 8 -13.78 27.90 2.23
CA VAL A 8 -12.31 27.72 2.10
C VAL A 8 -11.73 27.02 3.33
N MET A 9 -12.14 27.38 4.54
CA MET A 9 -11.70 26.70 5.76
C MET A 9 -12.16 25.23 5.79
N ALA A 10 -13.40 24.94 5.39
CA ALA A 10 -13.89 23.57 5.34
C ALA A 10 -13.09 22.70 4.37
N LEU A 11 -12.77 23.22 3.17
CA LEU A 11 -11.92 22.53 2.20
C LEU A 11 -10.50 22.31 2.73
N ALA A 12 -9.93 23.30 3.42
CA ALA A 12 -8.60 23.18 4.03
C ALA A 12 -8.57 22.06 5.08
N ILE A 13 -9.61 21.96 5.93
CA ILE A 13 -9.73 20.88 6.92
C ILE A 13 -9.80 19.51 6.24
N VAL A 14 -10.61 19.37 5.20
CA VAL A 14 -10.72 18.12 4.43
C VAL A 14 -9.38 17.72 3.82
N LEU A 15 -8.65 18.68 3.23
CA LEU A 15 -7.32 18.43 2.68
C LEU A 15 -6.33 17.96 3.75
N ILE A 16 -6.32 18.59 4.92
CA ILE A 16 -5.46 18.19 6.05
C ILE A 16 -5.80 16.75 6.49
N LEU A 17 -7.08 16.41 6.61
CA LEU A 17 -7.52 15.06 6.97
C LEU A 17 -7.08 14.02 5.94
N LEU A 18 -7.17 14.34 4.64
CA LEU A 18 -6.72 13.45 3.57
C LEU A 18 -5.21 13.23 3.60
N LEU A 19 -4.42 14.29 3.84
CA LEU A 19 -2.97 14.19 4.00
C LEU A 19 -2.59 13.36 5.24
N PHE A 20 -3.29 13.57 6.35
CA PHE A 20 -3.08 12.77 7.56
C PHE A 20 -3.40 11.29 7.32
N LEU A 21 -4.51 10.99 6.65
CA LEU A 21 -4.86 9.63 6.27
C LEU A 21 -3.80 9.01 5.36
N GLU A 22 -3.26 9.77 4.40
CA GLU A 22 -2.17 9.31 3.54
C GLU A 22 -0.95 8.89 4.35
N LEU A 23 -0.54 9.71 5.30
CA LEU A 23 0.60 9.43 6.19
C LEU A 23 0.36 8.15 6.99
N LEU A 24 -0.85 7.96 7.53
CA LEU A 24 -1.20 6.74 8.26
C LEU A 24 -1.11 5.50 7.36
N VAL A 25 -1.61 5.57 6.12
CA VAL A 25 -1.55 4.45 5.17
C VAL A 25 -0.09 4.10 4.85
N ILE A 26 0.75 5.10 4.59
CA ILE A 26 2.18 4.88 4.34
C ILE A 26 2.86 4.23 5.55
N LEU A 27 2.55 4.72 6.76
CA LEU A 27 3.12 4.20 7.99
C LEU A 27 2.73 2.73 8.20
N VAL A 28 1.44 2.40 8.08
CA VAL A 28 0.93 1.03 8.21
C VAL A 28 1.53 0.12 7.14
N ALA A 29 1.57 0.57 5.88
CA ALA A 29 2.17 -0.18 4.77
C ALA A 29 3.65 -0.46 5.03
N SER A 30 4.39 0.52 5.54
CA SER A 30 5.81 0.40 5.87
C SER A 30 6.05 -0.57 7.02
N LEU A 31 5.24 -0.51 8.08
CA LEU A 31 5.31 -1.47 9.18
C LEU A 31 5.03 -2.91 8.72
N LYS A 32 3.99 -3.09 7.89
CA LYS A 32 3.68 -4.39 7.29
C LYS A 32 4.80 -4.88 6.38
N SER A 33 5.37 -4.02 5.54
CA SER A 33 6.52 -4.33 4.69
C SER A 33 7.72 -4.82 5.51
N LYS A 34 8.08 -4.10 6.58
CA LYS A 34 9.14 -4.53 7.52
C LYS A 34 8.83 -5.89 8.15
N ALA A 35 7.58 -6.13 8.55
CA ALA A 35 7.16 -7.41 9.10
C ALA A 35 7.28 -8.56 8.08
N ILE A 36 6.88 -8.33 6.82
CA ILE A 36 7.03 -9.29 5.72
C ILE A 36 8.51 -9.62 5.51
N ILE A 37 9.36 -8.60 5.36
CA ILE A 37 10.81 -8.78 5.17
C ILE A 37 11.41 -9.57 6.34
N ARG A 38 11.02 -9.26 7.58
CA ARG A 38 11.47 -10.00 8.77
C ARG A 38 11.06 -11.47 8.73
N GLN A 39 9.82 -11.78 8.33
CA GLN A 39 9.34 -13.15 8.20
C GLN A 39 10.05 -13.92 7.08
N ILE A 40 10.31 -13.26 5.95
CA ILE A 40 11.08 -13.83 4.84
C ILE A 40 12.52 -14.14 5.30
N ASN A 41 13.16 -13.20 6.00
CA ASN A 41 14.51 -13.38 6.52
C ASN A 41 14.60 -14.48 7.59
N ALA A 42 13.56 -14.64 8.40
CA ALA A 42 13.47 -15.69 9.40
C ALA A 42 13.08 -17.07 8.82
N GLY A 43 12.96 -17.22 7.49
CA GLY A 43 12.56 -18.48 6.85
C GLY A 43 11.10 -18.88 7.09
N LYS A 44 10.28 -18.03 7.74
CA LYS A 44 8.88 -18.33 8.10
C LYS A 44 7.93 -18.36 6.90
N ILE A 45 8.38 -17.87 5.75
CA ILE A 45 7.65 -17.94 4.48
C ILE A 45 8.43 -18.91 3.58
N SER A 46 7.80 -20.01 3.17
CA SER A 46 8.35 -20.93 2.16
C SER A 46 8.46 -20.26 0.79
N ASP A 47 9.36 -20.73 -0.07
CA ASP A 47 9.52 -20.19 -1.43
C ASP A 47 8.23 -20.26 -2.26
N HIS A 48 7.49 -21.37 -2.21
CA HIS A 48 6.19 -21.49 -2.88
C HIS A 48 5.22 -20.37 -2.47
N LYS A 49 5.05 -20.15 -1.16
CA LYS A 49 4.20 -19.09 -0.62
C LYS A 49 4.71 -17.69 -1.01
N LEU A 50 6.03 -17.48 -1.01
CA LEU A 50 6.65 -16.20 -1.39
C LEU A 50 6.38 -15.89 -2.87
N THR A 51 6.62 -16.84 -3.77
CA THR A 51 6.34 -16.69 -5.20
C THR A 51 4.86 -16.49 -5.49
N HIS A 52 3.98 -17.24 -4.82
CA HIS A 52 2.53 -17.06 -4.96
C HIS A 52 2.08 -15.66 -4.56
N GLN A 53 2.55 -15.16 -3.40
CA GLN A 53 2.22 -13.81 -2.94
C GLN A 53 2.79 -12.75 -3.89
N TYR A 54 4.05 -12.88 -4.31
CA TYR A 54 4.66 -11.98 -5.28
C TYR A 54 3.83 -11.87 -6.57
N ASN A 55 3.42 -13.00 -7.15
CA ASN A 55 2.64 -13.03 -8.39
C ASN A 55 1.23 -12.44 -8.21
N ASN A 56 0.59 -12.67 -7.05
CA ASN A 56 -0.69 -12.04 -6.74
C ASN A 56 -0.54 -10.52 -6.68
N PHE A 57 0.45 -10.01 -5.94
CA PHE A 57 0.69 -8.57 -5.88
C PHE A 57 1.07 -8.01 -7.27
N LYS A 58 1.89 -8.71 -8.06
CA LYS A 58 2.26 -8.33 -9.44
C LYS A 58 1.02 -8.15 -10.33
N LYS A 59 0.03 -9.03 -10.22
CA LYS A 59 -1.21 -8.98 -10.99
C LYS A 59 -2.12 -7.81 -10.60
N TRP A 60 -2.19 -7.49 -9.30
CA TRP A 60 -3.23 -6.59 -8.78
C TRP A 60 -2.75 -5.19 -8.40
N LYS A 61 -1.44 -4.97 -8.20
CA LYS A 61 -0.90 -3.70 -7.68
C LYS A 61 -1.29 -2.47 -8.50
N ASP A 62 -1.42 -2.62 -9.82
CA ASP A 62 -1.74 -1.52 -10.75
C ASP A 62 -3.20 -1.57 -11.24
N ASN A 63 -4.00 -2.54 -10.78
CA ASN A 63 -5.37 -2.69 -11.24
C ASN A 63 -6.29 -1.66 -10.58
N LYS A 64 -6.47 -0.53 -11.25
CA LYS A 64 -7.32 0.58 -10.80
C LYS A 64 -8.77 0.18 -10.62
N LEU A 65 -9.32 -0.67 -11.47
CA LEU A 65 -10.72 -1.11 -11.36
C LEU A 65 -10.95 -1.87 -10.06
N VAL A 66 -10.08 -2.84 -9.75
CA VAL A 66 -10.16 -3.58 -8.48
C VAL A 66 -9.93 -2.64 -7.30
N ALA A 67 -8.98 -1.71 -7.39
CA ALA A 67 -8.75 -0.74 -6.33
C ALA A 67 -9.97 0.16 -6.07
N ILE A 68 -10.67 0.61 -7.13
CA ILE A 68 -11.89 1.41 -7.01
C ILE A 68 -13.02 0.56 -6.41
N LEU A 69 -13.20 -0.69 -6.84
CA LEU A 69 -14.21 -1.58 -6.27
C LEU A 69 -13.96 -1.89 -4.78
N MET A 70 -12.69 -2.05 -4.39
CA MET A 70 -12.33 -2.43 -3.02
C MET A 70 -12.21 -1.25 -2.05
N ALA A 71 -11.81 -0.06 -2.53
CA ALA A 71 -11.50 1.09 -1.68
C ALA A 71 -12.20 2.40 -2.09
N GLY A 72 -13.04 2.38 -3.13
CA GLY A 72 -13.82 3.54 -3.58
C GLY A 72 -12.94 4.77 -3.85
N ILE A 73 -13.30 5.91 -3.26
CA ILE A 73 -12.53 7.16 -3.36
C ILE A 73 -11.10 7.04 -2.82
N ALA A 74 -10.84 6.07 -1.92
CA ALA A 74 -9.53 5.80 -1.34
C ALA A 74 -8.67 4.86 -2.21
N TYR A 75 -9.06 4.56 -3.45
CA TYR A 75 -8.34 3.64 -4.34
C TYR A 75 -6.85 4.02 -4.52
N LYS A 76 -6.51 5.31 -4.52
CA LYS A 76 -5.12 5.77 -4.63
C LYS A 76 -4.29 5.31 -3.43
N PHE A 77 -4.83 5.41 -2.23
CA PHE A 77 -4.20 4.94 -1.00
C PHE A 77 -4.02 3.42 -1.03
N TYR A 78 -5.04 2.70 -1.50
CA TYR A 78 -4.98 1.25 -1.67
C TYR A 78 -3.85 0.84 -2.63
N ILE A 79 -3.77 1.43 -3.83
CA ILE A 79 -2.71 1.15 -4.81
C ILE A 79 -1.33 1.45 -4.20
N LYS A 80 -1.18 2.58 -3.51
CA LYS A 80 0.08 2.95 -2.86
C LYS A 80 0.52 1.91 -1.82
N MET A 81 -0.41 1.45 -0.99
CA MET A 81 -0.14 0.36 -0.03
C MET A 81 0.24 -0.95 -0.74
N GLN A 82 -0.49 -1.34 -1.78
CA GLN A 82 -0.20 -2.55 -2.57
C GLN A 82 1.20 -2.52 -3.17
N ASN A 83 1.63 -1.36 -3.71
CA ASN A 83 2.97 -1.18 -4.26
C ASN A 83 4.07 -1.31 -3.19
N ILE A 84 3.89 -0.75 -1.99
CA ILE A 84 4.86 -0.89 -0.90
C ILE A 84 5.03 -2.35 -0.47
N LEU A 85 3.93 -3.09 -0.39
CA LEU A 85 3.96 -4.51 -0.04
C LEU A 85 4.54 -5.37 -1.18
N PHE A 86 4.24 -5.04 -2.44
CA PHE A 86 4.82 -5.69 -3.61
C PHE A 86 6.35 -5.60 -3.59
N GLU A 87 6.91 -4.42 -3.33
CA GLU A 87 8.36 -4.24 -3.25
C GLU A 87 8.98 -5.07 -2.12
N ALA A 88 8.28 -5.26 -0.99
CA ALA A 88 8.74 -6.14 0.09
C ALA A 88 8.86 -7.61 -0.37
N TYR A 89 7.85 -8.10 -1.10
CA TYR A 89 7.89 -9.46 -1.65
C TYR A 89 8.94 -9.60 -2.76
N LYS A 90 9.09 -8.59 -3.61
CA LYS A 90 10.12 -8.55 -4.68
C LYS A 90 11.53 -8.62 -4.09
N GLN A 91 11.81 -7.87 -3.01
CA GLN A 91 13.09 -7.97 -2.29
C GLN A 91 13.32 -9.38 -1.75
N GLY A 92 12.27 -10.02 -1.22
CA GLY A 92 12.33 -11.41 -0.79
C GLY A 92 12.69 -12.38 -1.91
N MET A 93 12.05 -12.24 -3.07
CA MET A 93 12.33 -13.05 -4.27
C MET A 93 13.78 -12.88 -4.72
N ILE A 94 14.27 -11.64 -4.81
CA ILE A 94 15.66 -11.31 -5.17
C ILE A 94 16.63 -11.96 -4.18
N LYS A 95 16.39 -11.79 -2.87
CA LYS A 95 17.27 -12.31 -1.82
C LYS A 95 17.44 -13.84 -1.89
N ARG A 96 16.40 -14.55 -2.33
CA ARG A 96 16.40 -16.02 -2.45
C ARG A 96 16.68 -16.51 -3.87
N ASN A 97 17.04 -15.60 -4.79
CA ASN A 97 17.30 -15.90 -6.20
C ASN A 97 16.14 -16.66 -6.88
N LEU A 98 14.91 -16.27 -6.56
CA LEU A 98 13.69 -16.85 -7.13
C LEU A 98 13.27 -16.10 -8.42
N PRO A 99 12.57 -16.76 -9.36
CA PRO A 99 12.17 -16.15 -10.65
C PRO A 99 11.18 -14.98 -10.46
N LEU A 100 11.46 -13.84 -11.11
CA LEU A 100 10.70 -12.59 -11.04
C LEU A 100 9.73 -12.40 -12.21
#